data_AF-A0A2M9R3X3-F1
#
_entry.id   AF-A0A2M9R3X3-F1
#
_cell.length_a   1.000
_cell.length_b   1.000
_cell.length_c   1.000
_cell.angle_alpha   90.00
_cell.angle_beta   90.00
_cell.angle_gamma   90.00
#
_symmetry.space_group_name_H-M   'P 1'
#
loop_
_entity.id
_entity.type
_entity.pdbx_description
1 polymer ?
#
loop_
_entity_poly.entity_id
_entity_poly.type
_entity_poly.pdbx_seq_one_letter_code
_entity_poly.pdbx_strand_id
1 'polypeptide(L)'
;MFYAISQIEQAVHRPEKMRNPKNPHNPMILRVFRNKVRTAFFTIYAKKAGGEFWDDTEQKKIGRRHWTSEMKVFEKQKVAEAPKPPFIFKFTIVGWIFLAFFIGLFIFIIYDSTKPPLPKSEQAVAMEKTPAKGDIYFGRYEIYKEKGNPLGAEIRFGWFKVAKVENNEYHIAKSTEMNRGYKPKEQLNNTDFEVQSMPPVKITEQTGYNISFKSDDELTEIYITDKK
;
A
#
# COMPACT_ATOMS: atom_id res chain seq x y z
N MET A 1 -17.58 -5.01 20.41
CA MET A 1 -18.71 -4.58 19.53
C MET A 1 -18.20 -3.48 18.61
N PHE A 2 -18.07 -3.74 17.31
CA PHE A 2 -17.44 -2.82 16.36
C PHE A 2 -18.35 -1.66 15.92
N TYR A 3 -19.66 -1.87 15.94
CA TYR A 3 -20.67 -0.90 15.55
C TYR A 3 -21.99 -1.18 16.29
N ALA A 4 -22.63 -0.15 16.83
CA ALA A 4 -23.92 -0.25 17.49
C ALA A 4 -24.74 1.03 17.26
N ILE A 5 -26.02 0.85 16.92
CA ILE A 5 -26.99 1.94 16.88
C ILE A 5 -27.98 1.69 18.01
N SER A 6 -28.24 2.72 18.81
CA SER A 6 -29.21 2.68 19.91
C SER A 6 -30.10 3.92 19.86
N GLN A 7 -31.37 3.76 20.24
CA GLN A 7 -32.28 4.88 20.47
C GLN A 7 -32.27 5.19 21.96
N ILE A 8 -31.91 6.42 22.31
CA ILE A 8 -31.91 6.89 23.70
C ILE A 8 -33.15 7.73 23.91
N GLU A 9 -34.04 7.28 24.78
CA GLU A 9 -35.18 8.07 25.21
C GLU A 9 -34.70 9.36 25.89
N GLN A 10 -35.22 10.49 25.44
CA GLN A 10 -34.91 11.82 25.98
C GLN A 10 -36.05 12.30 26.89
N ALA A 11 -37.30 12.03 26.51
CA ALA A 11 -38.49 12.41 27.26
C ALA A 11 -39.71 11.59 26.80
N VAL A 12 -40.69 11.49 27.68
CA VAL A 12 -42.02 10.95 27.38
C VAL A 12 -43.06 12.01 27.70
N HIS A 13 -43.96 12.27 26.76
CA HIS A 13 -45.04 13.25 26.92
C HIS A 13 -46.40 12.59 26.71
N ARG A 14 -47.34 12.87 27.61
CA ARG A 14 -48.74 12.45 27.49
C ARG A 14 -49.56 13.58 26.84
N PRO A 15 -50.06 13.41 25.61
CA PRO A 15 -50.94 14.37 24.97
C PRO A 15 -52.36 14.25 25.54
N GLU A 16 -52.68 15.02 26.58
CA GLU A 16 -53.99 14.94 27.28
C GLU A 16 -55.20 15.28 26.38
N LYS A 17 -55.00 16.11 25.36
CA LYS A 17 -56.07 16.60 24.47
C LYS A 17 -56.24 15.78 23.18
N MET A 18 -55.34 14.82 22.91
CA MET A 18 -55.37 14.02 21.68
C MET A 18 -55.66 12.56 21.99
N ARG A 19 -56.49 11.93 21.16
CA ARG A 19 -56.80 10.49 21.26
C ARG A 19 -55.98 9.68 20.26
N ASN A 20 -55.75 8.41 20.60
CA ASN A 20 -55.09 7.48 19.70
C ASN A 20 -55.98 7.23 18.46
N PRO A 21 -55.49 7.51 17.24
CA PRO A 21 -56.28 7.40 16.01
C PRO A 21 -56.55 5.95 15.58
N LYS A 22 -55.83 4.96 16.12
CA LYS A 22 -56.09 3.54 15.88
C LYS A 22 -57.08 2.95 16.88
N ASN A 23 -56.88 3.25 18.16
CA ASN A 23 -57.67 2.73 19.27
C ASN A 23 -58.08 3.89 20.19
N PRO A 24 -59.23 4.56 19.97
CA PRO A 24 -59.59 5.78 20.71
C PRO A 24 -59.71 5.64 22.23
N HIS A 25 -59.87 4.41 22.72
CA HIS A 25 -59.95 4.09 24.15
C HIS A 25 -58.59 3.87 24.81
N ASN A 26 -57.52 3.67 24.02
CA ASN A 26 -56.19 3.44 24.56
C ASN A 26 -55.44 4.76 24.74
N PRO A 27 -54.78 4.98 25.90
CA PRO A 27 -53.89 6.11 26.09
C PRO A 27 -52.73 6.08 25.09
N MET A 28 -52.38 7.26 24.60
CA MET A 28 -51.27 7.48 23.68
C MET A 28 -50.16 8.26 24.39
N ILE A 29 -48.91 7.96 24.07
CA ILE A 29 -47.75 8.73 24.52
C ILE A 29 -46.87 9.13 23.35
N LEU A 30 -46.21 10.28 23.45
CA LEU A 30 -45.12 10.70 22.57
C LEU A 30 -43.80 10.37 23.26
N ARG A 31 -43.03 9.44 22.68
CA ARG A 31 -41.63 9.21 23.05
C ARG A 31 -40.73 10.06 22.19
N VAL A 32 -39.93 10.92 22.83
CA VAL A 32 -38.88 11.69 22.16
C VAL A 32 -37.58 10.92 22.36
N PHE A 33 -36.89 10.59 21.27
CA PHE A 33 -35.66 9.82 21.31
C PHE A 33 -34.55 10.48 20.48
N ARG A 34 -33.32 10.06 20.73
CA ARG A 34 -32.15 10.44 19.93
C ARG A 34 -31.33 9.21 19.61
N ASN A 35 -30.96 9.08 18.33
CA ASN A 35 -30.10 7.99 17.90
C ASN A 35 -28.66 8.24 18.38
N LYS A 36 -28.04 7.20 18.92
CA LYS A 36 -26.63 7.16 19.27
C LYS A 36 -25.96 6.04 18.48
N VAL A 37 -24.93 6.41 17.73
CA VAL A 37 -24.04 5.47 17.05
C VAL A 37 -22.77 5.36 17.87
N ARG A 38 -22.35 4.14 18.17
CA ARG A 38 -21.10 3.86 18.85
C ARG A 38 -20.29 2.89 18.02
N THR A 39 -19.06 3.28 17.71
CA THR A 39 -18.07 2.40 17.09
C THR A 39 -16.91 2.18 18.05
N ALA A 40 -15.95 1.34 17.65
CA ALA A 40 -14.72 1.19 18.40
C ALA A 40 -13.93 2.51 18.52
N PHE A 41 -13.99 3.37 17.49
CA PHE A 41 -13.15 4.56 17.38
C PHE A 41 -13.86 5.86 17.75
N PHE A 42 -15.18 5.94 17.63
CA PHE A 42 -15.92 7.17 17.90
C PHE A 42 -17.35 6.91 18.39
N THR A 43 -17.94 7.93 19.00
CA THR A 43 -19.35 7.98 19.38
C THR A 43 -20.00 9.20 18.73
N ILE A 44 -21.19 9.00 18.17
CA ILE A 44 -21.98 10.03 17.52
C ILE A 44 -23.37 10.07 18.15
N TYR A 45 -23.84 11.27 18.50
CA TYR A 45 -25.25 11.52 18.78
C TYR A 45 -25.88 12.24 17.60
N ALA A 46 -27.08 11.81 17.21
CA ALA A 46 -27.85 12.50 16.20
C ALA A 46 -28.13 13.95 16.63
N LYS A 47 -27.85 14.91 15.74
CA LYS A 47 -28.02 16.34 16.02
C LYS A 47 -29.48 16.69 16.33
N LYS A 48 -30.43 16.04 15.65
CA LYS A 48 -31.87 16.21 15.85
C LYS A 48 -32.42 15.05 16.67
N ALA A 49 -33.30 15.35 17.61
CA ALA A 49 -34.15 14.34 18.23
C ALA A 49 -35.31 13.99 17.26
N GLY A 50 -35.97 12.87 17.50
CA GLY A 50 -37.19 12.47 16.80
C GLY A 50 -38.29 12.13 17.79
N GLY A 51 -39.54 12.29 17.37
CA GLY A 51 -40.69 11.85 18.15
C GLY A 51 -41.38 10.66 17.49
N GLU A 52 -41.87 9.75 18.32
CA GLU A 52 -42.73 8.63 17.93
C GLU A 52 -43.90 8.50 18.88
N PHE A 53 -45.11 8.40 18.34
CA PHE A 53 -46.30 8.09 19.14
C PHE A 53 -46.43 6.58 19.34
N TRP A 54 -46.78 6.20 20.56
CA TRP A 54 -47.00 4.82 20.99
C TRP A 54 -48.37 4.70 21.66
N ASP A 55 -49.01 3.56 21.45
CA ASP A 55 -50.11 3.07 22.28
C ASP A 55 -49.50 2.59 23.60
N ASP A 56 -49.87 3.22 24.72
CA ASP A 56 -49.28 2.93 26.03
C ASP A 56 -49.78 1.60 26.62
N THR A 57 -50.95 1.12 26.17
CA THR A 57 -51.51 -0.16 26.62
C THR A 57 -50.90 -1.32 25.84
N GLU A 58 -50.87 -1.22 24.51
CA GLU A 58 -50.35 -2.28 23.65
C GLU A 58 -48.83 -2.23 23.47
N GLN A 59 -48.19 -1.15 23.92
CA GLN A 59 -46.77 -0.86 23.69
C GLN A 59 -46.41 -0.96 22.20
N LYS A 60 -47.30 -0.47 21.33
CA LYS A 60 -47.13 -0.49 19.87
C LYS A 60 -46.97 0.90 19.30
N LYS A 61 -45.99 1.05 18.40
CA LYS A 61 -45.77 2.28 17.64
C LYS A 61 -46.96 2.59 16.72
N ILE A 62 -47.44 3.82 16.78
CA ILE A 62 -48.44 4.35 15.88
C ILE A 62 -47.72 4.89 14.64
N GLY A 63 -47.92 4.22 13.50
CA GLY A 63 -47.26 4.60 12.24
C GLY A 63 -47.63 6.01 11.77
N ARG A 64 -46.64 6.75 11.24
CA ARG A 64 -46.78 8.16 10.80
C ARG A 64 -47.94 8.43 9.83
N ARG A 65 -48.37 7.43 9.06
CA ARG A 65 -49.53 7.52 8.16
C ARG A 65 -50.86 7.75 8.89
N HIS A 66 -50.96 7.34 10.15
CA HIS A 66 -52.16 7.50 10.98
C HIS A 66 -52.11 8.79 11.81
N TRP A 67 -51.05 9.59 11.70
CA TRP A 67 -50.90 10.79 12.51
C TRP A 67 -51.79 11.92 11.98
N THR A 68 -52.55 12.52 12.89
CA THR A 68 -53.30 13.74 12.61
C THR A 68 -52.36 14.93 12.41
N SER A 69 -52.89 16.04 11.88
CA SER A 69 -52.16 17.31 11.79
C SER A 69 -51.69 17.80 13.16
N GLU A 70 -52.56 17.71 14.17
CA GLU A 70 -52.27 18.08 15.57
C GLU A 70 -51.12 17.26 16.15
N MET A 71 -51.10 15.94 15.92
CA MET A 71 -50.00 15.07 16.35
C MET A 71 -48.66 15.50 15.75
N LYS A 72 -48.64 15.88 14.47
CA LYS A 72 -47.41 16.34 13.79
C LYS A 72 -46.92 17.68 14.34
N VAL A 73 -47.83 18.60 14.68
CA VAL A 73 -47.48 19.89 15.29
C VAL A 73 -46.94 19.67 16.70
N PHE A 74 -47.61 18.84 17.49
CA PHE A 74 -47.19 18.50 18.85
C PHE A 74 -45.82 17.82 18.87
N GLU A 75 -45.57 16.88 17.95
CA GLU A 75 -44.25 16.24 17.82
C GLU A 75 -43.16 17.26 17.51
N LYS A 76 -43.38 18.13 16.52
CA LYS A 76 -42.40 19.18 16.17
C LYS A 76 -42.08 20.08 17.35
N GLN A 77 -43.10 20.50 18.10
CA GLN A 77 -42.91 21.34 19.29
C GLN A 77 -42.08 20.62 20.35
N LYS A 78 -42.46 19.40 20.74
CA LYS A 78 -41.78 18.65 21.80
C LYS A 78 -40.39 18.15 21.41
N VAL A 79 -40.15 17.86 20.14
CA VAL A 79 -38.82 17.54 19.61
C VAL A 79 -37.90 18.77 19.62
N ALA A 80 -38.43 19.97 19.38
CA ALA A 80 -37.66 21.21 19.46
C ALA A 80 -37.29 21.57 20.91
N GLU A 81 -38.16 21.25 21.86
CA GLU A 81 -37.92 21.42 23.31
C GLU A 81 -36.94 20.38 23.89
N ALA A 82 -36.61 19.33 23.14
CA ALA A 82 -35.74 18.26 23.63
C ALA A 82 -34.32 18.76 23.96
N PRO A 83 -33.69 18.27 25.04
CA PRO A 83 -32.33 18.66 25.41
C PRO A 83 -31.33 18.49 24.27
N LYS A 84 -30.39 19.43 24.12
CA LYS A 84 -29.29 19.30 23.15
C LYS A 84 -28.40 18.08 23.47
N PRO A 85 -27.80 17.43 22.48
CA PRO A 85 -26.89 16.32 22.76
C PRO A 85 -25.65 16.83 23.51
N PRO A 86 -25.05 16.03 24.41
CA PRO A 86 -23.86 16.43 25.15
C PRO A 86 -22.67 16.69 24.21
N PHE A 87 -22.59 15.98 23.10
CA PHE A 87 -21.66 16.20 21.99
C PHE A 87 -22.25 15.56 20.72
N ILE A 88 -21.84 16.05 19.55
CA ILE A 88 -22.26 15.46 18.27
C ILE A 88 -21.33 14.32 17.87
N PHE A 89 -20.01 14.53 18.01
CA PHE A 89 -18.97 13.56 17.68
C PHE A 89 -17.90 13.57 18.76
N LYS A 90 -17.42 12.40 19.16
CA LYS A 90 -16.30 12.26 20.10
C LYS A 90 -15.50 11.00 19.79
N PHE A 91 -14.18 11.14 19.66
CA PHE A 91 -13.28 9.99 19.58
C PHE A 91 -13.26 9.24 20.91
N THR A 92 -13.20 7.90 20.82
CA THR A 92 -12.87 7.05 21.96
C THR A 92 -11.36 7.12 22.22
N ILE A 93 -10.91 6.63 23.38
CA ILE A 93 -9.48 6.48 23.68
C ILE A 93 -8.78 5.64 22.60
N VAL A 94 -9.42 4.55 22.18
CA VAL A 94 -8.93 3.69 21.07
C VAL A 94 -8.84 4.49 19.76
N GLY A 95 -9.83 5.34 19.46
CA GLY A 95 -9.79 6.25 18.32
C GLY A 95 -8.58 7.20 18.33
N TRP A 96 -8.25 7.75 19.49
CA TRP A 96 -7.07 8.61 19.65
C TRP A 96 -5.76 7.86 19.45
N ILE A 97 -5.62 6.66 20.02
CA ILE A 97 -4.43 5.81 19.83
C ILE A 97 -4.26 5.47 18.34
N PHE A 98 -5.35 5.09 17.68
CA PHE A 98 -5.34 4.80 16.25
C PHE A 98 -4.92 6.02 15.42
N LEU A 99 -5.44 7.21 15.74
CA LEU A 99 -5.04 8.44 15.05
C LEU A 99 -3.54 8.75 15.24
N ALA A 100 -3.03 8.62 16.46
CA ALA A 100 -1.61 8.83 16.76
C ALA A 100 -0.71 7.84 16.01
N PHE A 101 -1.13 6.57 15.90
CA PHE A 101 -0.42 5.56 15.13
C PHE A 101 -0.28 5.95 13.64
N PHE A 102 -1.37 6.38 13.00
CA PHE A 102 -1.32 6.80 11.59
C PHE A 102 -0.45 8.04 11.38
N ILE A 103 -0.51 9.01 12.30
CA ILE A 103 0.37 10.19 12.25
C ILE A 103 1.84 9.75 12.32
N GLY A 104 2.19 8.87 13.25
CA GLY A 104 3.54 8.33 13.37
C GLY A 104 4.00 7.57 12.12
N LEU A 105 3.12 6.75 11.54
CA LEU A 105 3.40 6.03 10.29
C LEU A 105 3.71 6.99 9.14
N PHE A 106 2.91 8.05 8.96
CA PHE A 106 3.17 9.03 7.91
C PHE A 106 4.46 9.82 8.14
N ILE A 107 4.75 10.21 9.38
CA ILE A 107 6.04 10.84 9.73
C ILE A 107 7.20 9.91 9.36
N PHE A 108 7.10 8.63 9.68
CA PHE A 108 8.12 7.64 9.35
C PHE A 108 8.34 7.51 7.84
N ILE A 109 7.27 7.43 7.05
CA ILE A 109 7.35 7.34 5.58
C ILE A 109 8.05 8.58 5.00
N ILE A 110 7.65 9.77 5.45
CA ILE A 110 8.25 11.03 4.99
C ILE A 110 9.73 11.09 5.37
N TYR A 111 10.06 10.72 6.61
CA TYR A 111 11.43 10.66 7.08
C TYR A 111 12.27 9.72 6.21
N ASP A 112 11.78 8.53 5.89
CA ASP A 112 12.51 7.58 5.06
C ASP A 112 12.70 8.07 3.62
N SER A 113 11.69 8.71 3.03
CA SER A 113 11.78 9.27 1.67
C SER A 113 12.72 10.48 1.55
N THR A 114 12.99 11.17 2.65
CA THR A 114 13.82 12.39 2.66
C THR A 114 15.25 12.12 3.11
N LYS A 115 15.56 10.90 3.55
CA LYS A 115 16.94 10.52 3.86
C LYS A 115 17.80 10.58 2.60
N PRO A 116 19.00 11.17 2.68
CA PRO A 116 19.95 11.06 1.59
C PRO A 116 20.28 9.58 1.35
N PRO A 117 20.53 9.18 0.09
CA PRO A 117 20.95 7.82 -0.20
C PRO A 117 22.22 7.50 0.58
N LEU A 118 22.29 6.28 1.11
CA LEU A 118 23.51 5.79 1.75
C LEU A 118 24.68 5.91 0.77
N PRO A 119 25.91 6.23 1.24
CA PRO A 119 27.07 6.31 0.38
C PRO A 119 27.24 4.98 -0.37
N LYS A 120 27.30 5.05 -1.70
CA LYS A 120 27.56 3.88 -2.54
C LYS A 120 28.92 3.29 -2.15
N SER A 121 29.02 1.97 -2.13
CA SER A 121 30.32 1.32 -1.89
C SER A 121 31.31 1.66 -3.01
N GLU A 122 32.61 1.61 -2.72
CA GLU A 122 33.67 1.84 -3.72
C GLU A 122 33.53 0.90 -4.92
N GLN A 123 33.05 -0.33 -4.71
CA GLN A 123 32.78 -1.30 -5.76
C GLN A 123 31.68 -0.84 -6.71
N ALA A 124 30.57 -0.30 -6.20
CA ALA A 124 29.50 0.25 -7.04
C ALA A 124 30.00 1.47 -7.85
N VAL A 125 30.80 2.33 -7.23
CA VAL A 125 31.38 3.50 -7.92
C VAL A 125 32.37 3.05 -9.01
N ALA A 126 33.15 2.00 -8.77
CA ALA A 126 34.09 1.44 -9.75
C ALA A 126 33.37 0.78 -10.94
N MET A 127 32.24 0.12 -10.68
CA MET A 127 31.37 -0.49 -11.70
C MET A 127 30.56 0.53 -12.51
N GLU A 128 30.32 1.74 -12.00
CA GLU A 128 29.71 2.85 -12.76
C GLU A 128 30.67 3.54 -13.73
N LYS A 129 31.98 3.33 -13.60
CA LYS A 129 32.96 3.86 -14.57
C LYS A 129 32.94 3.05 -15.85
N THR A 130 33.03 3.73 -16.99
CA THR A 130 33.11 3.08 -18.31
C THR A 130 34.28 2.07 -18.33
N PRO A 131 34.03 0.81 -18.76
CA PRO A 131 35.07 -0.21 -18.84
C PRO A 131 36.24 0.23 -19.73
N ALA A 132 37.46 0.08 -19.23
CA ALA A 132 38.68 0.42 -19.95
C ALA A 132 39.46 -0.83 -20.34
N LYS A 133 40.34 -0.70 -21.34
CA LYS A 133 41.25 -1.77 -21.74
C LYS A 133 42.07 -2.24 -20.53
N GLY A 134 42.09 -3.55 -20.30
CA GLY A 134 42.81 -4.20 -19.21
C GLY A 134 41.97 -4.43 -17.96
N ASP A 135 40.77 -3.85 -17.87
CA ASP A 135 39.86 -4.11 -16.75
C ASP A 135 39.43 -5.58 -16.73
N ILE A 136 39.38 -6.13 -15.51
CA ILE A 136 38.99 -7.51 -15.24
C ILE A 136 37.73 -7.52 -14.40
N TYR A 137 36.79 -8.34 -14.80
CA TYR A 137 35.43 -8.37 -14.29
C TYR A 137 34.99 -9.81 -14.04
N PHE A 138 34.14 -10.01 -13.03
CA PHE A 138 33.54 -11.32 -12.76
C PHE A 138 32.06 -11.30 -13.12
N GLY A 139 31.58 -12.40 -13.70
CA GLY A 139 30.20 -12.49 -14.14
C GLY A 139 29.84 -13.81 -14.81
N ARG A 140 28.90 -13.73 -15.75
CA ARG A 140 28.51 -14.84 -16.63
C ARG A 140 28.31 -14.38 -18.07
N TYR A 141 28.41 -15.31 -19.00
CA TYR A 141 27.94 -15.10 -20.37
C TYR A 141 26.84 -16.09 -20.72
N GLU A 142 26.00 -15.71 -21.67
CA GLU A 142 24.97 -16.53 -22.29
C GLU A 142 25.13 -16.45 -23.81
N ILE A 143 25.31 -17.60 -24.47
CA ILE A 143 25.30 -17.72 -25.94
C ILE A 143 24.02 -18.44 -26.35
N TYR A 144 23.14 -17.75 -27.06
CA TYR A 144 21.87 -18.26 -27.54
C TYR A 144 22.01 -18.90 -28.92
N LYS A 145 21.27 -19.98 -29.17
CA LYS A 145 21.16 -20.58 -30.51
C LYS A 145 20.21 -19.81 -31.42
N GLU A 146 19.18 -19.21 -30.82
CA GLU A 146 18.16 -18.41 -31.47
C GLU A 146 17.89 -17.17 -30.61
N LYS A 147 17.69 -16.03 -31.27
CA LYS A 147 17.46 -14.74 -30.60
C LYS A 147 16.29 -14.82 -29.61
N GLY A 148 16.57 -14.50 -28.34
CA GLY A 148 15.56 -14.46 -27.27
C GLY A 148 15.08 -15.83 -26.78
N ASN A 149 15.67 -16.94 -27.22
CA ASN A 149 15.30 -18.28 -26.80
C ASN A 149 16.36 -18.87 -25.83
N PRO A 150 16.09 -18.91 -24.51
CA PRO A 150 17.04 -19.44 -23.54
C PRO A 150 17.16 -20.98 -23.58
N LEU A 151 16.26 -21.69 -24.27
CA LEU A 151 16.31 -23.14 -24.36
C LEU A 151 17.52 -23.60 -25.19
N GLY A 152 18.49 -24.20 -24.50
CA GLY A 152 19.72 -24.70 -25.11
C GLY A 152 20.83 -23.66 -25.26
N ALA A 153 20.71 -22.51 -24.59
CA ALA A 153 21.78 -21.52 -24.48
C ALA A 153 22.97 -22.07 -23.68
N GLU A 154 24.19 -21.72 -24.08
CA GLU A 154 25.37 -22.00 -23.27
C GLU A 154 25.55 -20.89 -22.23
N ILE A 155 25.43 -21.27 -20.96
CA ILE A 155 25.64 -20.37 -19.82
C ILE A 155 26.89 -20.80 -19.08
N ARG A 156 27.83 -19.86 -18.88
CA ARG A 156 29.04 -20.10 -18.09
C ARG A 156 29.40 -18.91 -17.21
N PHE A 157 30.02 -19.20 -16.07
CA PHE A 157 30.49 -18.24 -15.08
C PHE A 157 32.02 -18.19 -15.06
N GLY A 158 32.58 -17.00 -14.90
CA GLY A 158 34.03 -16.81 -14.83
C GLY A 158 34.46 -15.35 -14.91
N TRP A 159 35.75 -15.17 -15.21
CA TRP A 159 36.36 -13.85 -15.30
C TRP A 159 36.44 -13.38 -16.76
N PHE A 160 36.30 -12.08 -16.95
CA PHE A 160 36.28 -11.42 -18.25
C PHE A 160 37.29 -10.29 -18.24
N LYS A 161 38.10 -10.17 -19.30
CA LYS A 161 39.07 -9.10 -19.47
C LYS A 161 38.73 -8.27 -20.70
N VAL A 162 38.68 -6.96 -20.55
CA VAL A 162 38.51 -6.04 -21.68
C VAL A 162 39.83 -5.99 -22.46
N ALA A 163 39.88 -6.64 -23.61
CA ALA A 163 41.08 -6.70 -24.45
C ALA A 163 41.26 -5.40 -25.27
N LYS A 164 40.15 -4.82 -25.74
CA LYS A 164 40.13 -3.62 -26.58
C LYS A 164 38.77 -2.94 -26.53
N VAL A 165 38.75 -1.63 -26.73
CA VAL A 165 37.52 -0.83 -26.90
C VAL A 165 37.69 -0.02 -28.19
N GLU A 166 36.79 -0.21 -29.16
CA GLU A 166 36.78 0.53 -30.44
C GLU A 166 35.38 1.04 -30.70
N ASN A 167 35.19 2.35 -30.93
CA ASN A 167 33.89 2.93 -31.30
C ASN A 167 32.71 2.47 -30.41
N ASN A 168 32.93 2.32 -29.10
CA ASN A 168 31.96 1.82 -28.12
C ASN A 168 31.60 0.32 -28.23
N GLU A 169 32.37 -0.45 -29.00
CA GLU A 169 32.38 -1.91 -29.03
C GLU A 169 33.52 -2.44 -28.16
N TYR A 170 33.19 -3.43 -27.33
CA TYR A 170 34.08 -4.03 -26.35
C TYR A 170 34.47 -5.42 -26.84
N HIS A 171 35.77 -5.63 -27.00
CA HIS A 171 36.35 -6.94 -27.25
C HIS A 171 36.71 -7.57 -25.90
N ILE A 172 35.89 -8.52 -25.46
CA ILE A 172 36.01 -9.13 -24.15
C ILE A 172 36.56 -10.56 -24.31
N ALA A 173 37.62 -10.88 -23.58
CA ALA A 173 38.17 -12.23 -23.48
C ALA A 173 37.68 -12.89 -22.19
N LYS A 174 37.26 -14.15 -22.26
CA LYS A 174 36.87 -14.96 -21.09
C LYS A 174 38.08 -15.70 -20.50
N SER A 175 38.00 -16.06 -19.22
CA SER A 175 39.02 -16.90 -18.57
C SER A 175 39.07 -18.27 -19.25
N THR A 176 40.25 -18.89 -19.27
CA THR A 176 40.44 -20.22 -19.90
C THR A 176 39.62 -21.32 -19.21
N GLU A 177 39.36 -21.17 -17.92
CA GLU A 177 38.52 -22.07 -17.13
C GLU A 177 37.18 -21.40 -16.79
N MET A 178 36.12 -21.82 -17.47
CA MET A 178 34.75 -21.33 -17.25
C MET A 178 33.87 -22.42 -16.63
N ASN A 179 33.11 -22.07 -15.59
CA ASN A 179 32.27 -23.03 -14.88
C ASN A 179 30.83 -23.05 -15.41
N ARG A 180 30.18 -24.22 -15.44
CA ARG A 180 28.76 -24.35 -15.83
C ARG A 180 27.79 -23.87 -14.76
N GLY A 181 28.16 -24.05 -13.49
CA GLY A 181 27.39 -23.56 -12.35
C GLY A 181 28.02 -22.30 -11.76
N TYR A 182 27.26 -21.63 -10.90
CA TYR A 182 27.84 -20.56 -10.09
C TYR A 182 28.90 -21.13 -9.14
N LYS A 183 30.05 -20.44 -9.05
CA LYS A 183 31.08 -20.65 -8.02
C LYS A 183 31.54 -19.28 -7.51
N PRO A 184 31.98 -19.20 -6.24
CA PRO A 184 32.60 -17.99 -5.71
C PRO A 184 33.79 -17.56 -6.59
N LYS A 185 33.93 -16.25 -6.81
CA LYS A 185 34.92 -15.66 -7.72
C LYS A 185 36.37 -15.98 -7.30
N GLU A 186 36.60 -16.20 -6.00
CA GLU A 186 37.88 -16.57 -5.40
C GLU A 186 38.33 -17.98 -5.80
N GLN A 187 37.41 -18.84 -6.25
CA GLN A 187 37.67 -20.22 -6.64
C GLN A 187 37.89 -20.39 -8.16
N LEU A 188 37.86 -19.31 -8.93
CA LEU A 188 37.92 -19.33 -10.39
C LEU A 188 39.19 -18.63 -10.88
N ASN A 189 39.81 -19.19 -11.92
CA ASN A 189 41.02 -18.64 -12.52
C ASN A 189 40.75 -17.22 -13.04
N ASN A 190 41.56 -16.26 -12.58
CA ASN A 190 41.45 -14.85 -12.93
C ASN A 190 42.74 -14.26 -13.52
N THR A 191 43.70 -15.13 -13.89
CA THR A 191 45.01 -14.78 -14.45
C THR A 191 45.11 -15.17 -15.91
N ASP A 192 44.54 -16.31 -16.29
CA ASP A 192 44.64 -16.85 -17.65
C ASP A 192 43.36 -16.57 -18.44
N PHE A 193 43.52 -15.87 -19.56
CA PHE A 193 42.42 -15.48 -20.46
C PHE A 193 42.66 -16.04 -21.85
N GLU A 194 41.58 -16.35 -22.56
CA GLU A 194 41.64 -16.79 -23.95
C GLU A 194 42.27 -15.70 -24.83
N VAL A 195 43.09 -16.13 -25.81
CA VAL A 195 43.77 -15.23 -26.75
C VAL A 195 42.76 -14.59 -27.72
N GLN A 196 41.70 -15.33 -28.04
CA GLN A 196 40.62 -14.86 -28.92
C GLN A 196 39.52 -14.21 -28.08
N SER A 197 39.12 -12.99 -28.47
CA SER A 197 37.97 -12.33 -27.85
C SER A 197 36.66 -12.99 -28.30
N MET A 198 35.65 -12.90 -27.44
CA MET A 198 34.25 -13.13 -27.81
C MET A 198 33.83 -12.16 -28.93
N PRO A 199 32.67 -12.39 -29.59
CA PRO A 199 32.10 -11.41 -30.52
C PRO A 199 32.07 -10.01 -29.89
N PRO A 200 32.29 -8.94 -30.66
CA PRO A 200 32.20 -7.58 -30.16
C PRO A 200 30.83 -7.33 -29.51
N VAL A 201 30.83 -6.71 -28.33
CA VAL A 201 29.61 -6.42 -27.57
C VAL A 201 29.53 -4.94 -27.20
N LYS A 202 28.31 -4.44 -27.03
CA LYS A 202 28.01 -3.07 -26.58
C LYS A 202 27.37 -3.10 -25.21
N ILE A 203 27.59 -2.06 -24.41
CA ILE A 203 26.94 -1.91 -23.09
C ILE A 203 25.46 -1.60 -23.32
N THR A 204 24.58 -2.41 -22.75
CA THR A 204 23.12 -2.19 -22.75
C THR A 204 22.64 -1.59 -21.44
N GLU A 205 23.28 -1.96 -20.33
CA GLU A 205 22.96 -1.45 -19.00
C GLU A 205 24.24 -1.31 -18.17
N GLN A 206 24.35 -0.21 -17.41
CA GLN A 206 25.42 0.01 -16.44
C GLN A 206 24.83 0.73 -15.22
N THR A 207 24.47 -0.03 -14.20
CA THR A 207 23.75 0.47 -13.01
C THR A 207 24.31 -0.17 -11.73
N GLY A 208 24.90 0.66 -10.86
CA GLY A 208 25.42 0.22 -9.57
C GLY A 208 26.47 -0.89 -9.70
N TYR A 209 26.10 -2.11 -9.33
CA TYR A 209 26.99 -3.29 -9.35
C TYR A 209 26.90 -4.12 -10.64
N ASN A 210 26.07 -3.72 -11.60
CA ASN A 210 25.82 -4.52 -12.80
C ASN A 210 26.26 -3.79 -14.07
N ILE A 211 26.95 -4.52 -14.95
CA ILE A 211 27.18 -4.10 -16.33
C ILE A 211 26.73 -5.23 -17.24
N SER A 212 25.83 -4.92 -18.16
CA SER A 212 25.31 -5.85 -19.16
C SER A 212 25.86 -5.47 -20.52
N PHE A 213 26.39 -6.46 -21.23
CA PHE A 213 26.84 -6.32 -22.60
C PHE A 213 26.04 -7.23 -23.52
N LYS A 214 25.85 -6.79 -24.76
CA LYS A 214 25.14 -7.55 -25.78
C LYS A 214 25.79 -7.38 -27.14
N SER A 215 25.91 -8.47 -27.90
CA SER A 215 26.38 -8.43 -29.29
C SER A 215 25.31 -7.87 -30.23
N ASP A 216 25.74 -7.36 -31.38
CA ASP A 216 24.84 -6.79 -32.39
C ASP A 216 23.85 -7.81 -32.98
N ASP A 217 24.24 -9.09 -33.04
CA ASP A 217 23.38 -10.20 -33.46
C ASP A 217 22.40 -10.66 -32.37
N GLU A 218 22.52 -10.10 -31.17
CA GLU A 218 21.75 -10.46 -29.97
C GLU A 218 21.89 -11.93 -29.54
N LEU A 219 22.92 -12.63 -30.00
CA LEU A 219 23.17 -14.04 -29.65
C LEU A 219 24.14 -14.19 -28.48
N THR A 220 24.89 -13.15 -28.12
CA THR A 220 25.84 -13.16 -27.00
C THR A 220 25.48 -12.07 -26.00
N GLU A 221 25.26 -12.45 -24.75
CA GLU A 221 25.06 -11.54 -23.63
C GLU A 221 26.08 -11.82 -22.53
N ILE A 222 26.62 -10.77 -21.92
CA ILE A 222 27.59 -10.85 -20.81
C ILE A 222 27.07 -10.01 -19.66
N TYR A 223 26.96 -10.63 -18.50
CA TYR A 223 26.46 -10.03 -17.27
C TYR A 223 27.57 -9.96 -16.24
N ILE A 224 28.00 -8.76 -15.90
CA ILE A 224 29.08 -8.50 -14.94
C ILE A 224 28.48 -8.04 -13.63
N THR A 225 28.97 -8.61 -12.52
CA THR A 225 28.50 -8.31 -11.16
C THR A 225 29.60 -7.77 -10.24
N ASP A 226 30.84 -7.80 -10.69
CA ASP A 226 32.02 -7.51 -9.86
C ASP A 226 33.19 -7.04 -10.73
N LYS A 227 34.04 -6.16 -10.18
CA LYS A 227 35.31 -5.72 -10.76
C LYS A 227 36.48 -6.15 -9.86
N LYS A 228 37.58 -6.61 -10.47
CA LYS A 228 38.83 -6.95 -9.78
C LYS A 228 39.67 -5.70 -9.53
#